data_AF-A0A7Y7BCC2-F1
#
_entry.id   AF-A0A7Y7BCC2-F1
#
_cell.length_a   1.000
_cell.length_b   1.000
_cell.length_c   1.000
_cell.angle_alpha   90.00
_cell.angle_beta   90.00
_cell.angle_gamma   90.00
#
_symmetry.space_group_name_H-M   'P 1'
#
loop_
_entity.id
_entity.type
_entity.pdbx_description
1 polymer ?
#
loop_
_entity_poly.entity_id
_entity_poly.type
_entity_poly.pdbx_seq_one_letter_code
_entity_poly.pdbx_strand_id
1 'polypeptide(L)' 'MRIANQEEWVIRTNRKNTIVAKSNPGFLSGSWGEQITVIINGQNVYVNSICDLDKRPSVVSFGRNRANEMKIIKALNH' A
#
# COMPACT_ATOMS: atom_id res chain seq x y z
N MET A 1 6.79 8.11 5.40
CA MET A 1 6.35 7.22 6.51
C MET A 1 5.12 7.71 7.27
N ARG A 2 4.79 9.01 7.29
CA ARG A 2 3.60 9.53 8.01
C ARG A 2 2.28 8.85 7.62
N ILE A 3 2.06 8.62 6.32
CA ILE A 3 0.86 7.92 5.81
C ILE A 3 0.80 6.45 6.25
N ALA A 4 1.93 5.76 6.34
CA ALA A 4 1.97 4.37 6.79
C ALA A 4 1.50 4.25 8.25
N ASN A 5 1.88 5.20 9.11
CA ASN A 5 1.43 5.22 10.50
C ASN A 5 -0.06 5.55 10.63
N GLN A 6 -0.58 6.47 9.82
CA GLN A 6 -2.01 6.84 9.82
C GLN A 6 -2.91 5.68 9.37
N GLU A 7 -2.41 4.85 8.46
CA GLU A 7 -3.14 3.72 7.88
C GLU A 7 -2.78 2.39 8.53
N GLU A 8 -1.98 2.41 9.61
CA GLU A 8 -1.49 1.22 10.32
C GLU A 8 -0.79 0.20 9.39
N TRP A 9 -0.13 0.70 8.35
CA TRP A 9 0.66 -0.13 7.43
C TRP A 9 2.00 -0.48 8.05
N VAL A 10 2.35 -1.76 7.98
CA VAL A 10 3.63 -2.27 8.44
C VAL A 10 4.64 -2.20 7.31
N ILE A 11 5.68 -1.37 7.45
CA ILE A 11 6.78 -1.30 6.49
C ILE A 11 7.59 -2.59 6.59
N ARG A 12 7.67 -3.34 5.49
CA ARG A 12 8.45 -4.58 5.38
C ARG A 12 9.83 -4.35 4.79
N THR A 13 9.90 -3.45 3.80
CA THR A 13 11.15 -3.09 3.14
C THR A 13 11.24 -1.59 3.05
N ASN A 14 12.38 -1.03 3.46
CA ASN A 14 12.73 0.37 3.26
C ASN A 14 14.15 0.44 2.69
N ARG A 15 14.26 0.56 1.37
CA ARG A 15 15.51 0.76 0.64
C ARG A 15 15.53 2.17 0.06
N LYS A 16 16.71 2.63 -0.34
CA LYS A 16 16.98 3.98 -0.87
C LYS A 16 15.90 4.50 -1.83
N ASN A 17 15.44 3.64 -2.76
CA ASN A 17 14.48 3.99 -3.81
C ASN A 17 13.22 3.12 -3.80
N THR A 18 13.01 2.29 -2.77
CA THR A 18 11.91 1.33 -2.76
C THR A 18 11.38 1.13 -1.36
N ILE A 19 10.09 1.33 -1.19
CA ILE A 19 9.37 1.09 0.06
C ILE A 19 8.31 0.03 -0.24
N VAL A 20 8.27 -1.01 0.58
CA VAL A 20 7.20 -2.01 0.57
C VAL A 20 6.55 -2.03 1.94
N ALA A 21 5.24 -1.86 1.96
CA ALA A 21 4.42 -1.88 3.15
C ALA A 21 3.28 -2.89 2.99
N LYS A 22 2.80 -3.45 4.09
CA LYS A 22 1.62 -4.33 4.09
C LYS A 22 0.56 -3.74 5.02
N SER A 23 -0.68 -3.67 4.53
CA SER A 23 -1.84 -3.41 5.38
C SER A 23 -2.33 -4.73 5.98
N ASN A 24 -2.77 -4.70 7.23
CA ASN A 24 -3.31 -5.88 7.92
C ASN A 24 -4.71 -5.56 8.46
N PRO A 25 -5.72 -5.50 7.59
CA PRO A 25 -7.06 -5.17 8.02
C PRO A 25 -7.61 -6.30 8.90
N GLY A 26 -8.46 -5.95 9.87
CA GLY A 26 -9.05 -6.93 10.79
C GLY A 26 -9.84 -8.02 10.08
N PHE A 27 -10.01 -9.17 10.74
CA PHE A 27 -10.64 -10.40 10.23
C PHE A 27 -12.04 -10.18 9.59
N LEU A 28 -12.77 -9.15 10.02
CA LEU A 28 -14.11 -8.81 9.53
C LEU A 28 -14.11 -7.97 8.23
N SER A 29 -12.94 -7.57 7.73
CA SER A 29 -12.84 -6.61 6.62
C SER A 29 -13.03 -7.20 5.22
N GLY A 30 -13.08 -8.54 5.11
CA GLY A 30 -13.18 -9.26 3.84
C GLY A 30 -11.95 -9.16 2.93
N SER A 31 -10.98 -8.30 3.23
CA SER A 31 -9.65 -8.30 2.63
C SER A 31 -8.68 -8.96 3.59
N TRP A 32 -7.73 -9.70 3.04
CA TRP A 32 -6.67 -10.31 3.81
C TRP A 32 -5.49 -9.35 4.02
N GLY A 33 -5.56 -8.14 3.47
CA GLY A 33 -4.46 -7.20 3.42
C GLY A 33 -4.01 -6.93 2.00
N GLU A 34 -3.31 -5.81 1.86
CA GLU A 34 -2.77 -5.33 0.60
C GLU A 34 -1.27 -5.06 0.79
N GLN A 35 -0.47 -5.42 -0.20
CA GLN A 35 0.91 -5.00 -0.32
C GLN A 35 0.98 -3.70 -1.13
N ILE A 36 1.45 -2.65 -0.47
CA ILE A 36 1.73 -1.35 -1.09
C ILE A 36 3.22 -1.31 -1.45
N THR A 37 3.52 -1.00 -2.70
CA THR A 37 4.88 -0.80 -3.20
C THR A 37 5.02 0.62 -3.74
N VAL A 38 6.04 1.33 -3.27
CA VAL A 38 6.41 2.66 -3.76
C VAL A 38 7.85 2.60 -4.27
N ILE A 39 8.07 3.01 -5.52
CA ILE A 39 9.39 3.08 -6.14
C ILE A 39 9.65 4.51 -6.56
N ILE A 40 10.80 5.05 -6.17
CA ILE A 40 11.25 6.40 -6.51
C ILE A 40 12.35 6.26 -7.56
N ASN A 41 12.13 6.80 -8.76
CA ASN A 41 13.10 6.78 -9.85
C ASN A 41 13.30 8.19 -10.42
N GLY A 42 14.33 8.88 -9.95
CA GLY A 42 14.58 10.28 -10.32
C GLY A 42 13.43 11.17 -9.84
N GLN A 43 12.75 11.84 -10.78
CA GLN A 43 11.57 12.68 -10.50
C GLN A 43 10.25 11.90 -10.55
N ASN A 44 10.28 10.61 -10.91
CA ASN A 44 9.09 9.78 -11.03
C ASN A 44 8.85 8.97 -9.76
N VAL A 45 7.60 8.88 -9.33
CA VAL A 45 7.17 8.01 -8.23
C VAL A 45 6.14 7.02 -8.78
N TYR A 46 6.47 5.73 -8.67
CA TYR A 46 5.57 4.64 -9.03
C TYR A 46 4.93 4.10 -7.77
N VAL A 47 3.61 3.95 -7.79
CA VAL A 47 2.82 3.45 -6.67
C VAL A 47 1.99 2.29 -7.17
N ASN A 48 2.04 1.18 -6.44
CA ASN A 48 1.20 0.01 -6.69
C ASN A 48 0.60 -0.48 -5.38
N SER A 49 -0.67 -0.87 -5.38
CA SER A 49 -1.31 -1.58 -4.27
C SER A 49 -1.96 -2.83 -4.84
N ILE A 50 -1.56 -3.98 -4.35
CA ILE A 50 -2.10 -5.28 -4.76
C ILE A 50 -2.50 -6.08 -3.53
N CYS A 51 -3.37 -7.09 -3.71
CA CYS A 51 -3.66 -8.06 -2.66
C CYS A 51 -2.37 -8.60 -2.07
N ASP A 52 -2.36 -8.83 -0.76
CA ASP A 52 -1.23 -9.50 -0.11
C ASP A 52 -0.92 -10.79 -0.87
N LEU A 53 0.28 -10.87 -1.46
CA LEU A 53 0.71 -11.96 -2.33
C LEU A 53 0.72 -13.31 -1.60
N ASP A 54 0.79 -13.28 -0.27
CA ASP A 54 0.79 -14.47 0.59
C ASP A 54 -0.63 -14.96 0.90
N LYS A 55 -1.68 -14.30 0.40
CA LYS A 55 -3.08 -14.55 0.78
C LYS A 55 -4.00 -14.65 -0.45
N ARG A 56 -5.14 -15.34 -0.31
CA ARG A 56 -6.09 -15.54 -1.43
C ARG A 56 -6.62 -14.18 -1.93
N PRO A 57 -6.72 -13.98 -3.25
CA PRO A 57 -7.28 -12.75 -3.81
C PRO A 57 -8.73 -12.60 -3.38
N SER A 58 -9.08 -11.43 -2.82
CA SER A 58 -10.44 -11.11 -2.42
C SER A 58 -11.05 -10.10 -3.36
N VAL A 59 -12.32 -10.31 -3.74
CA VAL A 59 -13.05 -9.42 -4.67
C VAL A 59 -13.20 -8.00 -4.09
N VAL A 60 -13.19 -7.88 -2.75
CA VAL A 60 -13.24 -6.57 -2.06
C VAL A 60 -11.90 -5.81 -2.03
N SER A 61 -10.80 -6.42 -2.48
CA SER A 61 -9.48 -5.78 -2.53
C SER A 61 -9.34 -4.75 -3.65
N PHE A 62 -10.14 -4.85 -4.72
CA PHE A 62 -10.04 -3.93 -5.88
C PHE A 62 -10.33 -2.47 -5.48
N GLY A 63 -11.36 -2.23 -4.68
CA GLY A 63 -11.69 -0.89 -4.18
C GLY A 63 -10.66 -0.34 -3.17
N ARG A 64 -10.10 -1.22 -2.34
CA ARG A 64 -9.08 -0.84 -1.34
C ARG A 64 -7.75 -0.48 -1.98
N ASN A 65 -7.37 -1.19 -3.04
CA ASN A 65 -6.15 -0.90 -3.81
C ASN A 65 -6.20 0.49 -4.44
N ARG A 66 -7.32 0.83 -5.09
CA ARG A 66 -7.49 2.17 -5.65
C ARG A 66 -7.47 3.26 -4.58
N ALA A 67 -8.08 3.01 -3.42
CA ALA A 67 -8.05 3.96 -2.30
C ALA A 67 -6.63 4.19 -1.78
N ASN A 68 -5.83 3.13 -1.60
CA ASN A 68 -4.45 3.22 -1.14
C ASN A 68 -3.56 4.01 -2.12
N GLU A 69 -3.68 3.75 -3.42
CA GLU A 69 -2.98 4.51 -4.46
C GLU A 69 -3.32 6.01 -4.37
N MET A 70 -4.61 6.35 -4.29
CA MET A 70 -5.07 7.73 -4.24
C MET A 70 -4.58 8.47 -2.98
N LYS A 71 -4.50 7.79 -1.84
CA LYS A 71 -3.95 8.40 -0.61
C LYS A 71 -2.47 8.75 -0.77
N ILE A 72 -1.69 7.87 -1.40
CA ILE A 72 -0.26 8.10 -1.65
C ILE A 72 -0.08 9.23 -2.66
N ILE A 73 -0.83 9.24 -3.77
CA ILE A 73 -0.79 10.32 -4.77
C ILE A 73 -1.13 11.67 -4.12
N LYS A 74 -2.18 11.74 -3.29
CA LYS A 74 -2.51 12.96 -2.54
C LYS A 74 -1.38 13.39 -1.62
N ALA A 75 -0.74 12.46 -0.91
CA ALA A 75 0.37 12.76 -0.01
C ALA A 75 1.65 13.20 -0.74
N LEU A 76 1.79 12.92 -2.04
CA LEU A 76 2.94 13.36 -2.86
C LEU A 76 2.71 14.74 -3.50
N ASN A 77 1.45 15.14 -3.68
CA ASN A 77 1.07 16.42 -4.28
C ASN A 77 0.89 17.56 -3.26
N HIS A 78 1.08 17.29 -1.97
CA HIS A 78 1.03 18.24 -0.86
C HIS A 78 2.40 18.33 -0.20
#